data_AF-A0A6P4ENM4-F1
#
_entry.id   AF-A0A6P4ENM4-F1
#
_cell.length_a   1.000
_cell.length_b   1.000
_cell.length_c   1.000
_cell.angle_alpha   90.00
_cell.angle_beta   90.00
_cell.angle_gamma   90.00
#
_symmetry.space_group_name_H-M   'P 1'
#
loop_
_entity.id
_entity.type
_entity.pdbx_description
1 polymer ?
#
loop_
_entity_poly.entity_id
_entity_poly.type
_entity_poly.pdbx_seq_one_letter_code
_entity_poly.pdbx_strand_id
1 'polypeptide(L)'
;MAITMNGSSYEKRIKAVYDKQIRLQVREANVIKKVSKFKGHLLDVKEAVVRHQREVGKLQKVIMQRREEVEKRVSFMEELSKDLEATRQRNLVLKEQIKQRKMLARKRDNEIMESIHTLKQATGTYINNDALPARVKGVTALRTADGDQFLPFNLRATDVEGLDSLCQHLQTFNIDVSQWRHLISLAAEMSTDSHATPTTPPKEATKFNPIIEIDLTSPTSQT
;
A
#
# COMPACT_ATOMS: atom_id res chain seq x y z
N MET A 1 -128.05 46.83 3.89
CA MET A 1 -126.92 46.22 4.62
C MET A 1 -125.63 46.61 3.92
N ALA A 2 -124.86 47.52 4.51
CA ALA A 2 -123.57 47.91 3.98
C ALA A 2 -122.52 46.90 4.44
N ILE A 3 -121.94 46.15 3.52
CA ILE A 3 -120.76 45.33 3.79
C ILE A 3 -119.59 46.31 3.86
N THR A 4 -119.25 46.77 5.06
CA THR A 4 -117.98 47.46 5.30
C THR A 4 -116.86 46.46 5.07
N MET A 5 -116.26 46.51 3.87
CA MET A 5 -115.11 45.69 3.53
C MET A 5 -113.95 45.98 4.50
N ASN A 6 -113.51 44.94 5.21
CA ASN A 6 -112.30 44.94 6.03
C ASN A 6 -111.02 45.02 5.16
N GLY A 7 -110.85 46.09 4.38
CA GLY A 7 -109.69 46.32 3.50
C GLY A 7 -108.35 46.21 4.23
N SER A 8 -108.32 46.57 5.52
CA SER A 8 -107.14 46.50 6.38
C SER A 8 -106.61 45.07 6.63
N SER A 9 -107.47 44.04 6.62
CA SER A 9 -107.04 42.65 6.87
C SER A 9 -106.39 42.00 5.65
N TYR A 10 -106.95 42.26 4.46
CA TYR A 10 -106.43 41.75 3.21
C TYR A 10 -105.08 42.38 2.85
N GLU A 11 -104.96 43.69 3.02
CA GLU A 11 -103.71 44.44 2.81
C GLU A 11 -102.58 43.95 3.71
N LYS A 12 -102.86 43.72 5.01
CA LYS A 12 -101.88 43.15 5.96
C LYS A 12 -101.40 41.75 5.54
N ARG A 13 -102.29 40.91 5.03
CA ARG A 13 -101.92 39.56 4.53
C ARG A 13 -101.03 39.64 3.30
N ILE A 14 -101.35 40.51 2.35
CA ILE A 14 -100.51 40.74 1.15
C ILE A 14 -99.12 41.24 1.57
N LYS A 15 -99.05 42.24 2.45
CA LYS A 15 -97.78 42.76 2.96
C LYS A 15 -96.94 41.66 3.62
N ALA A 16 -97.55 40.81 4.45
CA ALA A 16 -96.85 39.69 5.09
C ALA A 16 -96.29 38.66 4.09
N VAL A 17 -97.00 38.43 2.97
CA VAL A 17 -96.51 37.57 1.88
C VAL A 17 -95.30 38.19 1.19
N TYR A 18 -95.35 39.48 0.84
CA TYR A 18 -94.20 40.19 0.26
C TYR A 18 -93.01 40.24 1.21
N ASP A 19 -93.23 40.52 2.50
CA ASP A 19 -92.16 40.51 3.51
C ASP A 19 -91.53 39.12 3.63
N LYS A 20 -92.33 38.05 3.53
CA LYS A 20 -91.82 36.67 3.53
C LYS A 20 -90.99 36.39 2.27
N GLN A 21 -91.43 36.85 1.11
CA GLN A 21 -90.70 36.73 -0.15
C GLN A 21 -89.37 37.49 -0.10
N ILE A 22 -89.35 38.73 0.39
CA ILE A 22 -88.14 39.52 0.57
C ILE A 22 -87.15 38.79 1.50
N ARG A 23 -87.63 38.26 2.64
CA ARG A 23 -86.78 37.48 3.56
C ARG A 23 -86.22 36.21 2.91
N LEU A 24 -87.00 35.53 2.07
CA LEU A 24 -86.55 34.35 1.33
C LEU A 24 -85.46 34.71 0.32
N GLN A 25 -85.67 35.77 -0.47
CA GLN A 25 -84.67 36.26 -1.43
C GLN A 25 -83.35 36.64 -0.74
N VAL A 26 -83.40 37.29 0.43
CA VAL A 26 -82.20 37.61 1.21
C VAL A 26 -81.49 36.34 1.69
N ARG A 27 -82.23 35.32 2.12
CA ARG A 27 -81.65 34.03 2.51
C ARG A 27 -81.01 33.31 1.33
N GLU A 28 -81.68 33.29 0.18
CA GLU A 28 -81.15 32.70 -1.06
C GLU A 28 -79.86 33.39 -1.50
N ALA A 29 -79.82 34.73 -1.52
CA ALA A 29 -78.61 35.49 -1.84
C ALA A 29 -77.46 35.17 -0.88
N ASN A 30 -77.74 35.03 0.42
CA ASN A 30 -76.75 34.63 1.41
C ASN A 30 -76.22 33.20 1.19
N VAL A 31 -77.10 32.26 0.82
CA VAL A 31 -76.70 30.89 0.48
C VAL A 31 -75.81 30.89 -0.77
N ILE A 32 -76.20 31.59 -1.83
CA ILE A 32 -75.42 31.71 -3.06
C ILE A 32 -74.02 32.28 -2.77
N LYS A 33 -73.94 33.30 -1.92
CA LYS A 33 -72.65 33.89 -1.51
C LYS A 33 -71.78 32.89 -0.75
N LYS A 34 -72.35 32.11 0.18
CA LYS A 34 -71.62 31.07 0.92
C LYS A 34 -71.14 29.95 -0.01
N VAL A 35 -72.00 29.49 -0.92
CA VAL A 35 -71.67 28.46 -1.91
C VAL A 35 -70.56 28.94 -2.84
N SER A 36 -70.61 30.19 -3.32
CA SER A 36 -69.53 30.75 -4.16
C SER A 36 -68.20 30.81 -3.43
N LYS A 37 -68.18 31.25 -2.17
CA LYS A 37 -66.94 31.24 -1.34
C LYS A 37 -66.40 29.83 -1.16
N PHE A 38 -67.27 28.89 -0.81
CA PHE A 38 -66.88 27.48 -0.65
C PHE A 38 -66.31 26.90 -1.95
N LYS A 39 -66.94 27.17 -3.09
CA LYS A 39 -66.45 26.74 -4.41
C LYS A 39 -65.06 27.31 -4.72
N GLY A 40 -64.82 28.58 -4.41
CA GLY A 40 -63.50 29.21 -4.54
C GLY A 40 -62.44 28.49 -3.72
N HIS A 41 -62.69 28.31 -2.42
CA HIS A 41 -61.77 27.56 -1.55
C HIS A 41 -61.52 26.12 -2.00
N LEU A 42 -62.57 25.43 -2.49
CA LEU A 42 -62.43 24.07 -2.99
C LEU A 42 -61.52 24.01 -4.23
N LEU A 43 -61.60 25.00 -5.12
CA LEU A 43 -60.71 25.12 -6.28
C LEU A 43 -59.26 25.34 -5.82
N ASP A 44 -59.03 26.27 -4.90
CA ASP A 44 -57.69 26.56 -4.37
C ASP A 44 -57.04 25.32 -3.74
N VAL A 45 -57.81 24.58 -2.93
CA VAL A 45 -57.35 23.34 -2.30
C VAL A 45 -57.06 22.27 -3.35
N LYS A 46 -57.93 22.10 -4.34
CA LYS A 46 -57.70 21.14 -5.43
C LYS A 46 -56.41 21.44 -6.19
N GLU A 47 -56.14 22.71 -6.48
CA GLU A 47 -54.89 23.11 -7.12
C GLU A 47 -53.67 22.87 -6.25
N ALA A 48 -53.77 23.17 -4.95
CA ALA A 48 -52.70 22.90 -3.99
C ALA A 48 -52.36 21.41 -3.91
N VAL A 49 -53.38 20.54 -3.88
CA VAL A 49 -53.19 19.07 -3.89
C VAL A 49 -52.48 18.62 -5.16
N VAL A 50 -52.86 19.13 -6.32
CA VAL A 50 -52.18 18.78 -7.59
C VAL A 50 -50.72 19.23 -7.59
N ARG A 51 -50.41 20.43 -7.07
CA ARG A 51 -49.03 20.88 -6.92
C ARG A 51 -48.24 19.97 -5.99
N HIS A 52 -48.79 19.65 -4.83
CA HIS A 52 -48.14 18.79 -3.85
C HIS A 52 -47.89 17.37 -4.40
N GLN A 53 -48.85 16.79 -5.13
CA GLN A 53 -48.68 15.48 -5.77
C GLN A 53 -47.51 15.47 -6.76
N ARG A 54 -47.31 16.56 -7.51
CA ARG A 54 -46.17 16.69 -8.43
C ARG A 54 -44.84 16.77 -7.67
N GLU A 55 -44.80 17.50 -6.56
CA GLU A 55 -43.61 17.63 -5.71
C GLU A 55 -43.24 16.30 -5.06
N VAL A 56 -44.22 15.58 -4.51
CA VAL A 56 -44.03 14.22 -3.96
C VAL A 56 -43.49 13.28 -5.04
N GLY A 57 -44.03 13.35 -6.27
CA GLY A 57 -43.51 12.57 -7.39
C GLY A 57 -42.06 12.90 -7.74
N LYS A 58 -41.64 14.17 -7.65
CA LYS A 58 -40.23 14.56 -7.83
C LYS A 58 -39.35 14.00 -6.72
N LEU A 59 -39.78 14.11 -5.46
CA LEU A 59 -39.05 13.60 -4.30
C LEU A 59 -38.88 12.08 -4.36
N GLN A 60 -39.92 11.34 -4.75
CA GLN A 60 -39.83 9.89 -4.93
C GLN A 60 -38.75 9.49 -5.95
N LYS A 61 -38.67 10.20 -7.08
CA LYS A 61 -37.61 9.96 -8.09
C LYS A 61 -36.22 10.16 -7.50
N VAL A 62 -36.01 11.23 -6.74
CA VAL A 62 -34.74 11.51 -6.06
C VAL A 62 -34.41 10.42 -5.04
N ILE A 63 -35.41 9.97 -4.25
CA ILE A 63 -35.23 8.90 -3.26
C ILE A 63 -34.78 7.60 -3.94
N MET A 64 -35.40 7.23 -5.07
CA MET A 64 -35.00 6.03 -5.82
C MET A 64 -33.55 6.14 -6.31
N GLN A 65 -33.18 7.25 -6.94
CA GLN A 65 -31.81 7.47 -7.42
C GLN A 65 -30.78 7.41 -6.29
N ARG A 66 -31.09 8.01 -5.14
CA ARG A 66 -30.20 7.97 -3.96
C ARG A 66 -30.07 6.57 -3.38
N ARG A 67 -31.14 5.77 -3.38
CA ARG A 67 -31.08 4.37 -2.94
C ARG A 67 -30.16 3.55 -3.83
N GLU A 68 -30.30 3.66 -5.14
CA GLU A 68 -29.42 2.97 -6.10
C GLU A 68 -27.96 3.41 -5.95
N GLU A 69 -27.71 4.70 -5.71
CA GLU A 69 -26.37 5.23 -5.47
C GLU A 69 -25.76 4.65 -4.17
N VAL A 70 -26.53 4.59 -3.10
CA VAL A 70 -26.09 4.01 -1.83
C VAL A 70 -25.79 2.53 -1.97
N GLU A 71 -26.64 1.77 -2.67
CA GLU A 71 -26.43 0.35 -2.91
C GLU A 71 -25.12 0.08 -3.68
N LYS A 72 -24.84 0.87 -4.73
CA LYS A 72 -23.56 0.81 -5.45
C LYS A 72 -22.36 1.15 -4.58
N ARG A 73 -22.49 2.13 -3.69
CA ARG A 73 -21.42 2.50 -2.74
C ARG A 73 -21.15 1.38 -1.73
N VAL A 74 -22.19 0.71 -1.25
CA VAL A 74 -22.06 -0.43 -0.34
C VAL A 74 -21.34 -1.57 -1.02
N SER A 75 -21.75 -1.97 -2.23
CA SER A 75 -21.08 -3.05 -2.97
C SER A 75 -19.61 -2.73 -3.26
N PHE A 76 -19.31 -1.49 -3.63
CA PHE A 76 -17.94 -1.03 -3.85
C PHE A 76 -17.08 -1.07 -2.56
N MET A 77 -17.63 -0.67 -1.42
CA MET A 77 -16.92 -0.74 -0.14
C MET A 77 -16.63 -2.19 0.28
N GLU A 78 -17.55 -3.12 0.03
CA GLU A 78 -17.34 -4.54 0.29
C GLU A 78 -16.22 -5.12 -0.56
N GLU A 79 -16.18 -4.78 -1.85
CA GLU A 79 -15.11 -5.18 -2.76
C GLU A 79 -13.75 -4.60 -2.31
N LEU A 80 -13.71 -3.31 -1.99
CA LEU A 80 -12.50 -2.65 -1.51
C LEU A 80 -11.99 -3.27 -0.19
N SER A 81 -12.90 -3.65 0.71
CA SER A 81 -12.53 -4.33 1.96
C SER A 81 -11.87 -5.68 1.70
N LYS A 82 -12.41 -6.47 0.75
CA LYS A 82 -11.84 -7.77 0.37
C LYS A 82 -10.45 -7.60 -0.24
N ASP A 83 -10.28 -6.64 -1.15
CA ASP A 83 -8.98 -6.36 -1.77
C ASP A 83 -7.93 -5.90 -0.76
N LEU A 84 -8.36 -5.09 0.22
CA LEU A 84 -7.49 -4.62 1.29
C LEU A 84 -7.07 -5.76 2.23
N GLU A 85 -7.97 -6.68 2.56
CA GLU A 85 -7.64 -7.89 3.32
C GLU A 85 -6.68 -8.81 2.55
N ALA A 86 -6.93 -9.05 1.26
CA ALA A 86 -6.05 -9.83 0.40
C ALA A 86 -4.64 -9.20 0.34
N THR A 87 -4.57 -7.87 0.22
CA THR A 87 -3.30 -7.13 0.22
C THR A 87 -2.57 -7.24 1.57
N ARG A 88 -3.29 -7.16 2.69
CA ARG A 88 -2.71 -7.36 4.03
C ARG A 88 -2.12 -8.76 4.19
N GLN A 89 -2.84 -9.79 3.75
CA GLN A 89 -2.35 -11.16 3.80
C GLN A 89 -1.10 -11.35 2.94
N ARG A 90 -1.09 -10.81 1.70
CA ARG A 90 0.10 -10.85 0.82
C ARG A 90 1.30 -10.16 1.46
N ASN A 91 1.10 -9.00 2.10
CA ASN A 91 2.16 -8.27 2.78
C ASN A 91 2.72 -9.03 3.98
N LEU A 92 1.89 -9.76 4.74
CA LEU A 92 2.36 -10.63 5.82
C LEU A 92 3.27 -11.74 5.30
N VAL A 93 2.86 -12.42 4.22
CA VAL A 93 3.66 -13.47 3.59
C VAL A 93 5.00 -12.91 3.11
N LEU A 94 4.99 -11.76 2.42
CA LEU A 94 6.21 -11.14 1.91
C LEU A 94 7.16 -10.72 3.05
N LYS A 95 6.61 -10.21 4.16
CA LYS A 95 7.40 -9.84 5.35
C LYS A 95 8.10 -11.06 5.95
N GLU A 96 7.41 -12.20 6.04
CA GLU A 96 8.02 -13.43 6.55
C GLU A 96 9.08 -13.98 5.60
N GLN A 97 8.85 -13.95 4.28
CA GLN A 97 9.86 -14.32 3.28
C GLN A 97 11.13 -13.46 3.39
N ILE A 98 10.98 -12.14 3.58
CA ILE A 98 12.13 -11.25 3.79
C ILE A 98 12.89 -11.61 5.06
N LYS A 99 12.17 -11.92 6.15
CA LYS A 99 12.78 -12.33 7.42
C LYS A 99 13.57 -13.64 7.27
N GLN A 100 13.00 -14.63 6.58
CA GLN A 100 13.67 -15.90 6.29
C GLN A 100 14.93 -15.69 5.44
N ARG A 101 14.85 -14.89 4.37
CA ARG A 101 16.02 -14.56 3.53
C ARG A 101 17.12 -13.87 4.32
N LYS A 102 16.78 -12.92 5.20
CA LYS A 102 17.76 -12.24 6.08
C LYS A 102 18.40 -13.21 7.08
N MET A 103 17.64 -14.15 7.63
CA MET A 103 18.17 -15.18 8.52
C MET A 103 19.15 -16.09 7.78
N LEU A 104 18.79 -16.55 6.58
CA LEU A 104 19.66 -17.39 5.75
C LEU A 104 20.94 -16.67 5.34
N ALA A 105 20.84 -15.40 4.94
CA ALA A 105 22.02 -14.58 4.63
C ALA A 105 22.98 -14.49 5.82
N ARG A 106 22.46 -14.16 7.01
CA ARG A 106 23.27 -14.10 8.24
C ARG A 106 23.92 -15.45 8.59
N LYS A 107 23.18 -16.55 8.41
CA LYS A 107 23.71 -17.89 8.66
C LYS A 107 24.91 -18.17 7.74
N ARG A 108 24.78 -17.87 6.45
CA ARG A 108 25.88 -18.03 5.49
C ARG A 108 27.06 -17.12 5.81
N ASP A 109 26.82 -15.85 6.15
CA ASP A 109 27.88 -14.92 6.53
C ASP A 109 28.67 -15.44 7.75
N ASN A 110 27.97 -16.01 8.75
CA ASN A 110 28.60 -16.62 9.91
C ASN A 110 29.41 -17.86 9.53
N GLU A 111 28.88 -18.76 8.70
CA GLU A 111 29.57 -19.97 8.20
C GLU A 111 30.86 -19.60 7.45
N ILE A 112 30.83 -18.54 6.63
CA ILE A 112 32.01 -17.99 5.94
C ILE A 112 33.03 -17.46 6.95
N MET A 113 32.57 -16.70 7.94
CA MET A 113 33.45 -16.14 8.98
C MET A 113 34.13 -17.25 9.80
N GLU A 114 33.41 -18.31 10.16
CA GLU A 114 33.97 -19.48 10.85
C GLU A 114 35.01 -20.23 10.00
N SER A 115 34.74 -20.38 8.69
CA SER A 115 35.67 -21.01 7.75
C SER A 115 36.96 -20.20 7.62
N ILE A 116 36.86 -18.88 7.49
CA ILE A 116 38.01 -17.97 7.43
C ILE A 116 38.82 -18.02 8.73
N HIS A 117 38.14 -18.02 9.89
CA HIS A 117 38.81 -18.12 11.18
C HIS A 117 39.63 -19.41 11.29
N THR A 118 39.02 -20.54 10.92
CA THR A 118 39.67 -21.86 10.91
C THR A 118 40.89 -21.86 9.99
N LEU A 119 40.74 -21.33 8.77
CA LEU A 119 41.82 -21.28 7.79
C LEU A 119 42.99 -20.40 8.27
N LYS A 120 42.69 -19.25 8.86
CA LYS A 120 43.68 -18.36 9.48
C LYS A 120 44.43 -19.06 10.60
N GLN A 121 43.73 -19.80 11.46
CA GLN A 121 44.34 -20.54 12.56
C GLN A 121 45.21 -21.71 12.07
N ALA A 122 44.76 -22.44 11.03
CA ALA A 122 45.49 -23.58 10.48
C ALA A 122 46.74 -23.18 9.68
N THR A 123 46.69 -22.07 8.95
CA THR A 123 47.76 -21.69 7.99
C THR A 123 48.58 -20.47 8.42
N GLY A 124 48.16 -19.74 9.46
CA GLY A 124 48.77 -18.46 9.84
C GLY A 124 48.53 -17.33 8.83
N THR A 125 47.67 -17.53 7.82
CA THR A 125 47.45 -16.58 6.73
C THR A 125 46.45 -15.50 7.11
N TYR A 126 46.81 -14.23 6.91
CA TYR A 126 45.87 -13.11 7.04
C TYR A 126 45.04 -12.95 5.76
N ILE A 127 43.71 -12.99 5.89
CA ILE A 127 42.76 -12.85 4.78
C ILE A 127 42.06 -11.48 4.91
N ASN A 128 42.14 -10.65 3.87
CA ASN A 128 41.46 -9.36 3.81
C ASN A 128 40.03 -9.53 3.30
N ASN A 129 39.06 -9.36 4.19
CA ASN A 129 37.63 -9.52 3.89
C ASN A 129 37.08 -8.45 2.94
N ASP A 130 37.63 -7.23 2.95
CA ASP A 130 37.16 -6.14 2.09
C ASP A 130 37.60 -6.32 0.62
N ALA A 131 38.51 -7.27 0.35
CA ALA A 131 39.03 -7.59 -0.98
C ALA A 131 38.34 -8.81 -1.65
N LEU A 132 37.58 -9.61 -0.88
CA LEU A 132 36.73 -10.69 -1.37
C LEU A 132 35.32 -10.10 -1.64
N PRO A 133 34.71 -10.30 -2.83
CA PRO A 133 34.90 -11.37 -3.79
C PRO A 133 35.60 -10.94 -5.08
N ALA A 134 36.33 -9.83 -5.11
CA ALA A 134 36.92 -9.34 -6.37
C ALA A 134 38.19 -10.13 -6.75
N ARG A 135 39.06 -10.44 -5.78
CA ARG A 135 40.37 -11.06 -5.99
C ARG A 135 40.81 -11.86 -4.75
N VAL A 136 41.23 -13.09 -4.94
CA VAL A 136 41.81 -13.95 -3.89
C VAL A 136 43.32 -13.71 -3.88
N LYS A 137 43.78 -12.83 -2.97
CA LYS A 137 45.22 -12.55 -2.76
C LYS A 137 45.65 -12.99 -1.38
N GLY A 138 46.80 -13.62 -1.29
CA GLY A 138 47.36 -14.05 -0.01
C GLY A 138 48.77 -14.59 -0.14
N VAL A 139 49.33 -15.01 0.99
CA VAL A 139 50.66 -15.60 1.07
C VAL A 139 50.55 -16.84 1.95
N THR A 140 50.86 -18.00 1.42
CA THR A 140 50.92 -19.25 2.19
C THR A 140 52.34 -19.43 2.72
N ALA A 141 52.48 -19.66 4.03
CA ALA A 141 53.77 -20.01 4.62
C ALA A 141 53.96 -21.53 4.61
N LEU A 142 55.02 -22.00 3.97
CA LEU A 142 55.48 -23.38 3.95
C LEU A 142 56.68 -23.51 4.88
N ARG A 143 56.53 -24.23 5.99
CA ARG A 143 57.65 -24.48 6.90
C ARG A 143 58.48 -25.66 6.41
N THR A 144 59.73 -25.41 6.04
CA THR A 144 60.69 -26.45 5.67
C THR A 144 61.88 -26.48 6.64
N ALA A 145 62.62 -27.60 6.67
CA ALA A 145 63.75 -27.79 7.57
C ALA A 145 64.87 -26.74 7.38
N ASP A 146 64.95 -26.13 6.19
CA ASP A 146 65.93 -25.11 5.82
C ASP A 146 65.40 -23.67 5.94
N GLY A 147 64.17 -23.49 6.44
CA GLY A 147 63.53 -22.19 6.65
C GLY A 147 62.07 -22.12 6.16
N ASP A 148 61.39 -21.05 6.53
CA ASP A 148 60.01 -20.79 6.10
C ASP A 148 60.01 -20.17 4.69
N GLN A 149 59.33 -20.83 3.74
CA GLN A 149 59.10 -20.32 2.40
C GLN A 149 57.73 -19.67 2.30
N PHE A 150 57.65 -18.47 1.76
CA PHE A 150 56.39 -17.74 1.58
C PHE A 150 55.98 -17.76 0.11
N LEU A 151 54.81 -18.34 -0.17
CA LEU A 151 54.26 -18.52 -1.51
C LEU A 151 53.12 -17.51 -1.73
N PRO A 152 53.37 -16.38 -2.42
CA PRO A 152 52.33 -15.42 -2.74
C PRO A 152 51.42 -15.93 -3.87
N PHE A 153 50.12 -15.70 -3.73
CA PHE A 153 49.14 -15.94 -4.80
C PHE A 153 48.23 -14.73 -4.98
N ASN A 154 47.80 -14.50 -6.21
CA ASN A 154 46.95 -13.37 -6.61
C ASN A 154 46.07 -13.80 -7.77
N LEU A 155 44.91 -14.35 -7.43
CA LEU A 155 43.97 -14.93 -8.38
C LEU A 155 42.75 -14.01 -8.52
N ARG A 156 42.18 -13.95 -9.73
CA ARG A 156 40.88 -13.31 -9.96
C ARG A 156 39.78 -14.28 -9.51
N ALA A 157 38.65 -13.75 -9.04
CA ALA A 157 37.55 -14.59 -8.54
C ALA A 157 36.92 -15.53 -9.59
N THR A 158 37.14 -15.25 -10.88
CA THR A 158 36.65 -16.06 -12.00
C THR A 158 37.72 -16.95 -12.64
N ASP A 159 38.93 -16.98 -12.09
CA ASP A 159 40.07 -17.73 -12.66
C ASP A 159 40.12 -19.15 -12.09
N VAL A 160 39.24 -20.01 -12.60
CA VAL A 160 39.10 -21.42 -12.18
C VAL A 160 40.38 -22.21 -12.46
N GLU A 161 41.10 -21.89 -13.53
CA GLU A 161 42.33 -22.57 -13.96
C GLU A 161 43.54 -22.20 -13.09
N GLY A 162 43.71 -20.92 -12.75
CA GLY A 162 44.75 -20.46 -11.82
C GLY A 162 44.53 -20.98 -10.38
N LEU A 163 43.28 -21.29 -10.04
CA LEU A 163 42.87 -21.77 -8.73
C LEU A 163 43.02 -23.28 -8.57
N ASP A 164 42.71 -24.07 -9.60
CA ASP A 164 43.07 -25.49 -9.64
C ASP A 164 44.58 -25.67 -9.64
N SER A 165 45.33 -24.77 -10.29
CA SER A 165 46.79 -24.73 -10.23
C SER A 165 47.30 -24.45 -8.82
N LEU A 166 46.69 -23.50 -8.09
CA LEU A 166 47.01 -23.24 -6.68
C LEU A 166 46.66 -24.45 -5.79
N CYS A 167 45.49 -25.06 -6.00
CA CYS A 167 45.06 -26.24 -5.25
C CYS A 167 46.01 -27.44 -5.48
N GLN A 168 46.40 -27.70 -6.73
CA GLN A 168 47.37 -28.75 -7.07
C GLN A 168 48.75 -28.44 -6.49
N HIS A 169 49.19 -27.18 -6.54
CA HIS A 169 50.45 -26.75 -5.95
C HIS A 169 50.47 -26.95 -4.44
N LEU A 170 49.40 -26.54 -3.72
CA LEU A 170 49.26 -26.76 -2.28
C LEU A 170 49.13 -28.25 -1.90
N GLN A 171 48.43 -29.05 -2.70
CA GLN A 171 48.36 -30.52 -2.53
C GLN A 171 49.74 -31.17 -2.66
N THR A 172 50.59 -30.67 -3.56
CA THR A 172 51.97 -31.15 -3.74
C THR A 172 52.81 -30.94 -2.47
N PHE A 173 52.43 -29.99 -1.61
CA PHE A 173 53.06 -29.71 -0.33
C PHE A 173 52.35 -30.33 0.89
N ASN A 174 51.45 -31.32 0.69
CA ASN A 174 50.65 -31.97 1.74
C ASN A 174 49.77 -31.02 2.58
N ILE A 175 49.38 -29.87 2.01
CA ILE A 175 48.45 -28.93 2.66
C ILE A 175 47.02 -29.40 2.34
N ASP A 176 46.14 -29.49 3.35
CA ASP A 176 44.73 -29.84 3.13
C ASP A 176 44.00 -28.71 2.40
N VAL A 177 43.50 -29.02 1.20
CA VAL A 177 42.88 -28.07 0.26
C VAL A 177 41.36 -28.15 0.28
N SER A 178 40.77 -29.04 1.10
CA SER A 178 39.31 -29.20 1.21
C SER A 178 38.62 -27.89 1.62
N GLN A 179 39.21 -27.16 2.56
CA GLN A 179 38.68 -25.87 3.04
C GLN A 179 38.81 -24.74 2.02
N TRP A 180 39.90 -24.74 1.23
CA TRP A 180 40.07 -23.81 0.12
C TRP A 180 39.00 -24.06 -0.95
N ARG A 181 38.81 -25.32 -1.37
CA ARG A 181 37.75 -25.69 -2.32
C ARG A 181 36.36 -25.30 -1.82
N HIS A 182 36.07 -25.46 -0.53
CA HIS A 182 34.79 -25.06 0.06
C HIS A 182 34.57 -23.54 0.04
N LEU A 183 35.58 -22.75 0.42
CA LEU A 183 35.53 -21.29 0.43
C LEU A 183 35.31 -20.71 -0.99
N ILE A 184 35.87 -21.38 -2.00
CA ILE A 184 35.72 -21.01 -3.41
C ILE A 184 34.30 -21.30 -3.92
N SER A 185 33.77 -22.50 -3.64
CA SER A 185 32.39 -22.84 -4.03
C SER A 185 31.39 -21.84 -3.44
N LEU A 186 31.59 -21.44 -2.18
CA LEU A 186 30.78 -20.41 -1.54
C LEU A 186 30.92 -19.04 -2.19
N ALA A 187 32.14 -18.63 -2.59
CA ALA A 187 32.37 -17.35 -3.27
C ALA A 187 31.79 -17.33 -4.70
N ALA A 188 31.80 -18.45 -5.42
CA ALA A 188 31.23 -18.57 -6.76
C ALA A 188 29.69 -18.45 -6.74
N GLU A 189 29.03 -19.06 -5.74
CA GLU A 189 27.58 -18.92 -5.51
C GLU A 189 27.17 -17.46 -5.25
N MET A 190 28.02 -16.68 -4.58
CA MET A 190 27.78 -15.24 -4.36
C MET A 190 27.89 -14.41 -5.64
N SER A 191 28.70 -14.83 -6.62
CA SER A 191 28.85 -14.10 -7.89
C SER A 191 27.62 -14.26 -8.79
N THR A 192 26.92 -15.40 -8.73
CA THR A 192 25.75 -15.70 -9.58
C THR A 192 24.45 -15.04 -9.11
N ASP A 193 24.34 -14.67 -7.83
CA ASP A 193 23.15 -14.03 -7.26
C ASP A 193 23.18 -12.48 -7.36
N SER A 194 24.23 -11.90 -7.94
CA SER A 194 24.44 -10.45 -8.04
C SER A 194 23.67 -9.80 -9.20
N HIS A 195 22.35 -9.94 -9.22
CA HIS A 195 21.45 -8.99 -9.90
C HIS A 195 20.83 -7.95 -8.94
N ALA A 196 21.31 -7.87 -7.70
CA ALA A 196 20.96 -6.78 -6.80
C ALA A 196 21.94 -5.62 -6.96
N THR A 197 21.50 -4.56 -7.63
CA THR A 197 22.12 -3.23 -7.64
C THR A 197 22.52 -2.79 -6.22
N PRO A 198 23.77 -2.33 -5.99
CA PRO A 198 24.22 -1.90 -4.67
C PRO A 198 23.54 -0.58 -4.30
N THR A 199 22.63 -0.62 -3.32
CA THR A 199 22.05 0.56 -2.71
C THR A 199 22.74 0.84 -1.39
N THR A 200 23.92 1.47 -1.43
CA THR A 200 24.53 2.11 -0.26
C THR A 200 25.29 3.37 -0.69
N PRO A 201 25.10 4.52 -0.02
CA PRO A 201 25.74 5.78 -0.41
C PRO A 201 27.22 5.84 0.03
N PRO A 202 28.04 6.69 -0.62
CA PRO A 202 29.47 6.78 -0.35
C PRO A 202 29.70 7.42 1.03
N LYS A 203 30.40 6.71 1.92
CA LYS A 203 30.99 7.33 3.10
C LYS A 203 32.39 7.81 2.76
N GLU A 204 32.50 9.12 2.62
CA GLU A 204 33.76 9.85 2.68
C GLU A 204 34.49 9.62 4.01
N ALA A 205 35.81 9.59 3.91
CA ALA A 205 36.80 9.91 4.93
C ALA A 205 36.66 9.19 6.28
N THR A 206 37.13 7.94 6.36
CA THR A 206 37.66 7.43 7.63
C THR A 206 39.10 6.97 7.41
N LYS A 207 40.02 7.79 7.94
CA LYS A 207 41.41 7.54 8.28
C LYS A 207 41.99 6.22 7.76
N PHE A 208 42.87 6.34 6.76
CA PHE A 208 43.87 5.33 6.45
C PHE A 208 44.53 4.83 7.74
N ASN A 209 44.26 3.58 8.11
CA ASN A 209 45.21 2.83 8.94
C ASN A 209 46.48 2.67 8.09
N PRO A 210 47.68 2.86 8.65
CA PRO A 210 48.90 2.73 7.88
C PRO A 210 49.04 1.29 7.42
N ILE A 211 48.84 1.06 6.13
CA ILE A 211 49.36 -0.12 5.46
C ILE A 211 50.87 0.07 5.50
N ILE A 212 51.59 -0.84 6.15
CA ILE A 212 53.04 -0.90 6.04
C ILE A 212 53.33 -1.38 4.61
N GLU A 213 53.52 -0.44 3.70
CA GLU A 213 54.01 -0.68 2.36
C GLU A 213 55.53 -0.79 2.44
N ILE A 214 56.06 -2.01 2.38
CA ILE A 214 57.50 -2.24 2.25
C ILE A 214 57.82 -2.11 0.76
N ASP A 215 58.35 -0.95 0.37
CA ASP A 215 58.94 -0.77 -0.95
C ASP A 215 60.25 -1.58 -1.02
N LEU A 216 60.25 -2.65 -1.81
CA LEU A 216 61.43 -3.48 -2.09
C LEU A 216 62.15 -3.04 -3.38
N THR A 217 61.88 -1.85 -3.92
CA THR A 217 62.50 -1.37 -5.17
C THR A 217 63.45 -0.18 -4.98
N SER A 218 63.67 0.28 -3.75
CA SER A 218 64.69 1.30 -3.48
C SER A 218 66.11 0.69 -3.56
N PRO A 219 67.04 1.24 -4.37
CA PRO A 219 68.42 0.78 -4.39
C PRO A 219 69.08 1.12 -3.05
N THR A 220 69.74 0.14 -2.45
CA THR A 220 70.59 0.31 -1.27
C THR A 220 71.74 1.23 -1.64
N SER A 221 71.73 2.47 -1.12
CA SER A 221 72.90 3.33 -1.14
C SER A 221 74.04 2.62 -0.42
N GLN A 222 75.10 2.32 -1.15
CA GLN A 222 76.34 1.77 -0.61
C GLN A 222 77.07 2.82 0.23
N THR A 223 77.38 2.48 1.48
CA THR A 223 78.58 2.90 2.21
C THR A 223 78.97 1.78 3.17
#